data_AF-A0A4Q2XY64-F1
#
_entry.id   AF-A0A4Q2XY64-F1
#
_cell.length_a   1.000
_cell.length_b   1.000
_cell.length_c   1.000
_cell.angle_alpha   90.00
_cell.angle_beta   90.00
_cell.angle_gamma   90.00
#
_symmetry.space_group_name_H-M   'P 1'
#
loop_
_entity.id
_entity.type
_entity.pdbx_description
1 polymer ?
#
loop_
_entity_poly.entity_id
_entity_poly.type
_entity_poly.pdbx_seq_one_letter_code
_entity_poly.pdbx_strand_id
1 'polypeptide(L)'
;LEHGVALWPNQGRFPQVGGVSFSWDPVLPAGSRIRFMSLIDEEGEIGAALYKNGEVIADAPQVIPVVTLNFLANNGDGYPTKANGDNFRYLLADNTLGPVLNEANDFTIAPSLPGNPIGEQQVFGDYLIARYATPATAYDTADTAIAGDIRIQKLDVRGDVVLPYPAADLANLNKHADLLRAAGLSPLLGMGADILVGKGRQEVLSNPAGFNLYTPESIQDLRGTGVLIQAPGNSVNLTLPIQRSTNLESGSWEPAGTLEATLPKDADKAFYRLTLPQ
;
A
#
# COMPACT_ATOMS: atom_id res chain seq x y z
N LEU A 1 -9.78 -12.24 -9.95
CA LEU A 1 -9.27 -10.85 -10.11
C LEU A 1 -8.53 -10.64 -11.43
N GLU A 2 -7.62 -11.53 -11.86
CA GLU A 2 -6.95 -11.46 -13.17
C GLU A 2 -7.91 -11.14 -14.34
N HIS A 3 -9.02 -11.87 -14.44
CA HIS A 3 -10.06 -11.64 -15.47
C HIS A 3 -10.59 -10.20 -15.48
N GLY A 4 -10.78 -9.59 -14.31
CA GLY A 4 -11.33 -8.24 -14.17
C GLY A 4 -10.39 -7.15 -14.67
N VAL A 5 -9.08 -7.31 -14.43
CA VAL A 5 -8.04 -6.37 -14.86
C VAL A 5 -7.48 -6.66 -16.26
N ALA A 6 -7.83 -7.80 -16.86
CA ALA A 6 -7.27 -8.29 -18.13
C ALA A 6 -7.47 -7.34 -19.33
N LEU A 7 -8.57 -6.58 -19.39
CA LEU A 7 -8.87 -5.67 -20.51
C LEU A 7 -9.07 -4.21 -20.06
N TRP A 8 -8.25 -3.75 -19.10
CA TRP A 8 -8.12 -2.33 -18.75
C TRP A 8 -7.93 -1.43 -20.00
N PRO A 9 -8.51 -0.21 -20.09
CA PRO A 9 -9.13 0.56 -18.99
C PRO A 9 -10.64 0.54 -18.82
N ASN A 10 -11.45 0.20 -19.82
CA ASN A 10 -12.87 0.61 -19.81
C ASN A 10 -13.83 -0.54 -20.13
N GLN A 11 -14.32 -1.23 -19.10
CA GLN A 11 -15.26 -2.35 -19.23
C GLN A 11 -16.00 -2.63 -17.91
N GLY A 12 -17.23 -3.15 -18.01
CA GLY A 12 -18.09 -3.49 -16.86
C GLY A 12 -17.49 -4.53 -15.91
N ARG A 13 -16.56 -5.37 -16.38
CA ARG A 13 -15.94 -6.42 -15.55
C ARG A 13 -14.88 -5.91 -14.58
N PHE A 14 -14.46 -4.64 -14.61
CA PHE A 14 -13.45 -4.17 -13.67
C PHE A 14 -13.98 -4.28 -12.23
N PRO A 15 -13.29 -4.97 -11.31
CA PRO A 15 -13.89 -5.36 -10.04
C PRO A 15 -13.95 -4.18 -9.08
N GLN A 16 -15.10 -4.01 -8.42
CA GLN A 16 -15.23 -3.28 -7.16
C GLN A 16 -15.11 -4.29 -6.02
N VAL A 17 -14.28 -4.00 -5.02
CA VAL A 17 -13.92 -4.96 -3.97
C VAL A 17 -14.01 -4.37 -2.56
N GLY A 18 -14.31 -5.24 -1.60
CA GLY A 18 -14.25 -4.98 -0.16
C GLY A 18 -13.68 -6.20 0.57
N GLY A 19 -13.01 -6.00 1.70
CA GLY A 19 -12.35 -7.07 2.46
C GLY A 19 -11.13 -7.70 1.76
N VAL A 20 -10.71 -7.16 0.61
CA VAL A 20 -9.51 -7.56 -0.12
C VAL A 20 -8.79 -6.32 -0.65
N SER A 21 -7.47 -6.33 -0.58
CA SER A 21 -6.60 -5.40 -1.29
C SER A 21 -5.73 -6.18 -2.28
N PHE A 22 -5.53 -5.62 -3.46
CA PHE A 22 -4.64 -6.20 -4.45
C PHE A 22 -3.93 -5.13 -5.27
N SER A 23 -2.77 -5.50 -5.82
CA SER A 23 -2.09 -4.69 -6.81
C SER A 23 -1.90 -5.41 -8.11
N TRP A 24 -1.82 -4.62 -9.18
CA TRP A 24 -1.74 -5.14 -10.52
C TRP A 24 -0.92 -4.22 -11.43
N ASP A 25 -0.24 -4.85 -12.39
CA ASP A 25 0.58 -4.19 -13.38
C ASP A 25 -0.14 -4.22 -14.75
N PRO A 26 -0.58 -3.07 -15.29
CA PRO A 26 -1.22 -3.01 -16.59
C PRO A 26 -0.30 -3.36 -17.77
N VAL A 27 1.03 -3.26 -17.60
CA VAL A 27 1.98 -3.54 -18.68
C VAL A 27 2.27 -5.03 -18.83
N LEU A 28 1.92 -5.85 -17.83
CA LEU A 28 2.05 -7.30 -17.92
C LEU A 28 0.95 -7.92 -18.81
N PRO A 29 1.23 -9.09 -19.41
CA PRO A 29 0.24 -9.85 -20.15
C PRO A 29 -1.02 -10.13 -19.32
N ALA A 30 -2.18 -10.12 -19.98
CA ALA A 30 -3.43 -10.52 -19.36
C ALA A 30 -3.32 -11.94 -18.76
N GLY A 31 -3.79 -12.12 -17.52
CA GLY A 31 -3.61 -13.37 -16.77
C GLY A 31 -2.34 -13.41 -15.92
N SER A 32 -1.49 -12.37 -15.97
CA SER A 32 -0.31 -12.24 -15.11
C SER A 32 -0.18 -10.82 -14.54
N ARG A 33 -1.28 -10.07 -14.48
CA ARG A 33 -1.28 -8.68 -14.05
C ARG A 33 -1.27 -8.54 -12.54
N ILE A 34 -1.92 -9.43 -11.80
CA ILE A 34 -1.98 -9.38 -10.34
C ILE A 34 -0.59 -9.66 -9.78
N ARG A 35 -0.08 -8.73 -8.97
CA ARG A 35 1.24 -8.85 -8.33
C ARG A 35 1.10 -9.21 -6.86
N PHE A 36 0.15 -8.61 -6.16
CA PHE A 36 -0.06 -8.83 -4.74
C PHE A 36 -1.54 -8.92 -4.43
N MET A 37 -1.92 -9.71 -3.43
CA MET A 37 -3.30 -9.82 -2.95
C MET A 37 -3.33 -10.23 -1.48
N SER A 38 -4.19 -9.60 -0.68
CA SER A 38 -4.42 -9.92 0.73
C SER A 38 -5.87 -9.67 1.12
N LEU A 39 -6.37 -10.48 2.05
CA LEU A 39 -7.59 -10.16 2.79
C LEU A 39 -7.27 -9.07 3.81
N ILE A 40 -8.19 -8.12 3.94
CA ILE A 40 -8.07 -6.99 4.86
C ILE A 40 -9.32 -6.86 5.73
N ASP A 41 -9.18 -6.28 6.91
CA ASP A 41 -10.30 -5.93 7.77
C ASP A 41 -10.89 -4.53 7.47
N GLU A 42 -11.77 -4.04 8.33
CA GLU A 42 -12.47 -2.76 8.16
C GLU A 42 -11.51 -1.56 8.30
N GLU A 43 -10.44 -1.73 9.09
CA GLU A 43 -9.37 -0.75 9.28
C GLU A 43 -8.34 -0.78 8.13
N GLY A 44 -8.40 -1.80 7.27
CA GLY A 44 -7.48 -1.99 6.15
C GLY A 44 -6.21 -2.77 6.52
N GLU A 45 -6.16 -3.34 7.72
CA GLU A 45 -5.05 -4.17 8.18
C GLU A 45 -5.10 -5.56 7.54
N ILE A 46 -3.93 -6.17 7.37
CA ILE A 46 -3.81 -7.45 6.67
C ILE A 46 -4.31 -8.58 7.59
N GLY A 47 -5.42 -9.19 7.19
CA GLY A 47 -5.96 -10.39 7.83
C GLY A 47 -5.27 -11.67 7.36
N ALA A 48 -5.03 -11.79 6.04
CA ALA A 48 -4.32 -12.93 5.45
C ALA A 48 -3.68 -12.54 4.12
N ALA A 49 -2.47 -13.00 3.88
CA ALA A 49 -1.77 -12.76 2.62
C ALA A 49 -2.02 -13.91 1.65
N LEU A 50 -2.43 -13.60 0.42
CA LEU A 50 -2.86 -14.60 -0.56
C LEU A 50 -1.86 -14.78 -1.70
N TYR A 51 -1.34 -13.67 -2.22
CA TYR A 51 -0.57 -13.66 -3.46
C TYR A 51 0.57 -12.64 -3.36
N LYS A 52 1.76 -13.00 -3.85
CA LYS A 52 2.92 -12.12 -3.90
C LYS A 52 3.77 -12.41 -5.15
N ASN A 53 4.18 -11.36 -5.83
CA ASN A 53 5.00 -11.39 -7.03
C ASN A 53 4.48 -12.31 -8.16
N GLY A 54 3.17 -12.52 -8.24
CA GLY A 54 2.60 -13.40 -9.25
C GLY A 54 2.44 -14.86 -8.81
N GLU A 55 2.63 -15.17 -7.52
CA GLU A 55 2.53 -16.53 -6.97
C GLU A 55 1.71 -16.57 -5.67
N VAL A 56 1.06 -17.72 -5.41
CA VAL A 56 0.31 -17.95 -4.16
C VAL A 56 1.30 -18.09 -3.00
N ILE A 57 0.99 -17.43 -1.87
CA ILE A 57 1.81 -17.53 -0.67
C ILE A 57 1.52 -18.86 0.05
N ALA A 58 2.55 -19.46 0.65
CA ALA A 58 2.38 -20.64 1.48
C ALA A 58 1.39 -20.39 2.63
N ASP A 59 0.61 -21.42 2.98
CA ASP A 59 -0.41 -21.37 4.04
C ASP A 59 -1.52 -20.32 3.80
N ALA A 60 -1.67 -19.80 2.57
CA ALA A 60 -2.82 -18.96 2.23
C ALA A 60 -4.14 -19.75 2.43
N PRO A 61 -5.20 -19.08 2.94
CA PRO A 61 -6.52 -19.69 3.07
C PRO A 61 -6.96 -20.37 1.79
N GLN A 62 -7.33 -21.65 1.91
CA GLN A 62 -7.77 -22.46 0.76
C GLN A 62 -9.18 -22.10 0.29
N VAL A 63 -10.00 -21.55 1.20
CA VAL A 63 -11.39 -21.15 0.94
C VAL A 63 -11.59 -19.74 1.47
N ILE A 64 -12.20 -18.90 0.67
CA ILE A 64 -12.50 -17.50 0.99
C ILE A 64 -14.00 -17.30 0.79
N PRO A 65 -14.76 -16.94 1.85
CA PRO A 65 -16.16 -16.56 1.70
C PRO A 65 -16.27 -15.27 0.89
N VAL A 66 -17.11 -15.27 -0.14
CA VAL A 66 -17.34 -14.11 -1.00
C VAL A 66 -18.83 -13.79 -1.05
N VAL A 67 -19.16 -12.51 -0.85
CA VAL A 67 -20.49 -11.98 -1.14
C VAL A 67 -20.43 -11.27 -2.50
N THR A 68 -21.36 -11.61 -3.38
CA THR A 68 -21.41 -11.03 -4.73
C THR A 68 -22.84 -11.03 -5.25
N LEU A 69 -23.07 -10.37 -6.38
CA LEU A 69 -24.34 -10.39 -7.09
C LEU A 69 -24.56 -11.74 -7.76
N ASN A 70 -25.82 -12.14 -7.88
CA ASN A 70 -26.18 -13.37 -8.59
C ASN A 70 -25.70 -13.37 -10.05
N PHE A 71 -25.65 -12.21 -10.70
CA PHE A 71 -25.06 -12.04 -12.03
C PHE A 71 -23.62 -12.56 -12.08
N LEU A 72 -22.73 -12.09 -11.19
CA LEU A 72 -21.33 -12.53 -11.16
C LEU A 72 -21.19 -13.97 -10.64
N ALA A 73 -22.02 -14.39 -9.69
CA ALA A 73 -22.09 -15.78 -9.24
C ALA A 73 -22.48 -16.74 -10.38
N ASN A 74 -23.26 -16.26 -11.36
CA ASN A 74 -23.67 -16.98 -12.56
C ASN A 74 -22.72 -16.77 -13.76
N ASN A 75 -21.45 -16.49 -13.50
CA ASN A 75 -20.42 -16.21 -14.52
C ASN A 75 -20.66 -14.95 -15.37
N GLY A 76 -21.42 -13.98 -14.84
CA GLY A 76 -21.62 -12.68 -15.45
C GLY A 76 -20.29 -12.02 -15.82
N ASP A 77 -20.29 -11.26 -16.91
CA ASP A 77 -19.09 -10.62 -17.48
C ASP A 77 -17.94 -11.59 -17.80
N GLY A 78 -18.23 -12.89 -17.90
CA GLY A 78 -17.26 -13.94 -18.17
C GLY A 78 -16.39 -14.32 -16.97
N TYR A 79 -16.75 -13.86 -15.76
CA TYR A 79 -16.06 -14.31 -14.55
C TYR A 79 -16.20 -15.83 -14.39
N PRO A 80 -15.12 -16.58 -14.09
CA PRO A 80 -15.19 -18.04 -13.98
C PRO A 80 -15.67 -18.49 -12.58
N THR A 81 -16.71 -17.85 -12.03
CA THR A 81 -17.11 -18.01 -10.63
C THR A 81 -17.56 -19.43 -10.31
N LYS A 82 -18.44 -20.03 -11.14
CA LYS A 82 -18.91 -21.41 -10.94
C LYS A 82 -17.80 -22.46 -11.09
N ALA A 83 -16.74 -22.15 -11.83
CA ALA A 83 -15.62 -23.06 -11.98
C ALA A 83 -14.66 -23.05 -10.77
N ASN A 84 -14.73 -22.02 -9.93
CA ASN A 84 -13.79 -21.80 -8.82
C ASN A 84 -14.48 -21.57 -7.46
N GLY A 85 -15.80 -21.69 -7.41
CA GLY A 85 -16.59 -21.50 -6.20
C GLY A 85 -17.55 -22.66 -6.00
N ASP A 86 -17.96 -22.84 -4.76
CA ASP A 86 -18.90 -23.86 -4.32
C ASP A 86 -19.88 -23.26 -3.30
N ASN A 87 -20.83 -24.07 -2.82
CA ASN A 87 -21.74 -23.69 -1.73
C ASN A 87 -22.49 -22.37 -1.98
N PHE A 88 -22.94 -22.15 -3.22
CA PHE A 88 -23.70 -20.96 -3.61
C PHE A 88 -25.01 -20.86 -2.84
N ARG A 89 -25.24 -19.71 -2.20
CA ARG A 89 -26.41 -19.41 -1.39
C ARG A 89 -26.84 -17.97 -1.58
N TYR A 90 -28.15 -17.73 -1.50
CA TYR A 90 -28.69 -16.38 -1.38
C TYR A 90 -28.70 -15.92 0.07
N LEU A 91 -28.51 -14.61 0.26
CA LEU A 91 -29.02 -13.93 1.43
C LEU A 91 -30.54 -13.80 1.31
N LEU A 92 -31.24 -14.02 2.42
CA LEU A 92 -32.69 -13.94 2.49
C LEU A 92 -33.12 -12.66 3.21
N ALA A 93 -34.35 -12.22 2.94
CA ALA A 93 -34.90 -10.99 3.52
C ALA A 93 -35.05 -11.02 5.06
N ASP A 94 -34.93 -12.19 5.69
CA ASP A 94 -34.92 -12.39 7.14
C ASP A 94 -33.51 -12.42 7.75
N ASN A 95 -32.50 -11.96 7.00
CA ASN A 95 -31.07 -11.98 7.36
C ASN A 95 -30.48 -13.38 7.57
N THR A 96 -31.07 -14.41 6.95
CA THR A 96 -30.52 -15.77 6.96
C THR A 96 -29.93 -16.17 5.62
N LEU A 97 -29.26 -17.32 5.57
CA LEU A 97 -28.78 -17.93 4.33
C LEU A 97 -29.81 -18.92 3.78
N GLY A 98 -30.03 -18.84 2.48
CA GLY A 98 -30.82 -19.82 1.75
C GLY A 98 -30.19 -21.21 1.66
N PRO A 99 -30.92 -22.18 1.06
CA PRO A 99 -30.38 -23.49 0.78
C PRO A 99 -29.20 -23.40 -0.21
N VAL A 100 -28.36 -24.44 -0.22
CA VAL A 100 -27.33 -24.58 -1.26
C VAL A 100 -28.01 -24.76 -2.62
N LEU A 101 -27.58 -23.98 -3.60
CA LEU A 101 -28.05 -24.07 -4.97
C LEU A 101 -27.27 -25.12 -5.76
N ASN A 102 -27.93 -25.76 -6.73
CA ASN A 102 -27.23 -26.57 -7.72
C ASN A 102 -26.53 -25.65 -8.73
N GLU A 103 -25.22 -25.79 -8.86
CA GLU A 103 -24.36 -24.98 -9.75
C GLU A 103 -24.75 -25.06 -11.24
N ALA A 104 -25.41 -26.14 -11.65
CA ALA A 104 -25.94 -26.28 -13.00
C ALA A 104 -27.12 -25.34 -13.29
N ASN A 105 -27.79 -24.82 -12.25
CA ASN A 105 -28.93 -23.94 -12.41
C ASN A 105 -28.51 -22.51 -12.75
N ASP A 106 -29.34 -21.80 -13.50
CA ASP A 106 -29.16 -20.37 -13.74
C ASP A 106 -29.62 -19.58 -12.51
N PHE A 107 -28.69 -18.85 -11.87
CA PHE A 107 -28.98 -18.05 -10.67
C PHE A 107 -29.67 -16.70 -10.98
N THR A 108 -30.08 -16.44 -12.23
CA THR A 108 -30.70 -15.17 -12.60
C THR A 108 -32.19 -15.29 -12.90
N ILE A 109 -32.72 -16.52 -12.96
CA ILE A 109 -34.12 -16.79 -13.29
C ILE A 109 -34.91 -17.16 -12.03
N ALA A 110 -36.11 -16.60 -11.92
CA ALA A 110 -37.00 -16.80 -10.77
C ALA A 110 -37.20 -18.27 -10.34
N PRO A 111 -37.32 -19.26 -11.25
CA PRO A 111 -37.49 -20.66 -10.86
C PRO A 111 -36.32 -21.27 -10.05
N SER A 112 -35.13 -20.68 -10.14
CA SER A 112 -33.93 -21.15 -9.43
C SER A 112 -33.68 -20.41 -8.12
N LEU A 113 -34.48 -19.39 -7.81
CA LEU A 113 -34.31 -18.56 -6.63
C LEU A 113 -35.05 -19.17 -5.43
N PRO A 114 -34.58 -18.95 -4.19
CA PRO A 114 -35.37 -19.29 -3.01
C PRO A 114 -36.66 -18.44 -2.94
N GLY A 115 -37.52 -18.71 -1.95
CA GLY A 115 -38.81 -18.00 -1.83
C GLY A 115 -38.70 -16.52 -1.44
N ASN A 116 -37.63 -16.12 -0.74
CA ASN A 116 -37.44 -14.79 -0.17
C ASN A 116 -36.01 -14.22 -0.33
N PRO A 117 -35.37 -14.30 -1.52
CA PRO A 117 -34.04 -13.74 -1.73
C PRO A 117 -34.09 -12.22 -1.52
N ILE A 118 -33.05 -11.67 -0.90
CA ILE A 118 -32.89 -10.21 -0.82
C ILE A 118 -32.10 -9.72 -2.05
N GLY A 119 -32.58 -8.63 -2.67
CA GLY A 119 -31.95 -8.03 -3.83
C GLY A 119 -30.97 -6.91 -3.47
N GLU A 120 -30.04 -6.59 -4.36
CA GLU A 120 -29.00 -5.57 -4.16
C GLU A 120 -29.58 -4.19 -3.79
N GLN A 121 -30.68 -3.79 -4.44
CA GLN A 121 -31.28 -2.47 -4.23
C GLN A 121 -31.89 -2.35 -2.83
N GLN A 122 -32.49 -3.45 -2.34
CA GLN A 122 -33.01 -3.49 -0.98
C GLN A 122 -31.87 -3.47 0.03
N VAL A 123 -30.84 -4.31 -0.13
CA VAL A 123 -29.65 -4.30 0.75
C VAL A 123 -29.01 -2.92 0.79
N PHE A 124 -28.83 -2.27 -0.36
CA PHE A 124 -28.23 -0.95 -0.44
C PHE A 124 -29.11 0.12 0.20
N GLY A 125 -30.43 0.09 -0.05
CA GLY A 125 -31.39 0.99 0.59
C GLY A 125 -31.40 0.85 2.11
N ASP A 126 -31.45 -0.37 2.61
CA ASP A 126 -31.40 -0.67 4.05
C ASP A 126 -30.09 -0.17 4.69
N TYR A 127 -28.95 -0.36 4.00
CA TYR A 127 -27.65 0.17 4.44
C TYR A 127 -27.62 1.70 4.51
N LEU A 128 -28.15 2.39 3.49
CA LEU A 128 -28.22 3.85 3.47
C LEU A 128 -29.14 4.38 4.57
N ILE A 129 -30.27 3.73 4.83
CA ILE A 129 -31.17 4.09 5.94
C ILE A 129 -30.46 3.87 7.29
N ALA A 130 -29.74 2.77 7.46
CA ALA A 130 -29.08 2.46 8.72
C ALA A 130 -27.89 3.39 9.04
N ARG A 131 -27.18 3.89 8.02
CA ARG A 131 -25.91 4.61 8.19
C ARG A 131 -25.95 6.09 7.79
N TYR A 132 -26.78 6.45 6.80
CA TYR A 132 -26.73 7.74 6.12
C TYR A 132 -28.11 8.45 6.00
N ALA A 133 -29.06 8.14 6.89
CA ALA A 133 -30.45 8.60 6.77
C ALA A 133 -30.71 10.11 6.96
N THR A 134 -29.75 10.87 7.50
CA THR A 134 -29.94 12.29 7.81
C THR A 134 -28.91 13.15 7.08
N PRO A 135 -29.18 14.45 6.85
CA PRO A 135 -28.17 15.35 6.28
C PRO A 135 -26.87 15.39 7.10
N ALA A 136 -26.94 15.25 8.42
CA ALA A 136 -25.77 15.25 9.30
C ALA A 136 -24.94 13.95 9.21
N THR A 137 -25.55 12.86 8.76
CA THR A 137 -24.89 11.56 8.60
C THR A 137 -24.77 11.17 7.14
N ALA A 138 -25.05 12.06 6.18
CA ALA A 138 -25.01 11.76 4.76
C ALA A 138 -23.59 11.39 4.30
N TYR A 139 -23.47 10.51 3.31
CA TYR A 139 -22.17 10.14 2.75
C TYR A 139 -21.58 11.33 2.00
N ASP A 140 -20.48 11.86 2.49
CA ASP A 140 -19.81 13.06 1.96
C ASP A 140 -18.31 12.82 1.69
N THR A 141 -17.90 11.55 1.68
CA THR A 141 -16.50 11.18 1.42
C THR A 141 -16.20 11.37 -0.07
N ALA A 142 -15.18 12.18 -0.36
CA ALA A 142 -14.70 12.39 -1.71
C ALA A 142 -14.02 11.13 -2.28
N ASP A 143 -14.07 11.00 -3.61
CA ASP A 143 -13.37 9.93 -4.30
C ASP A 143 -11.86 9.98 -4.04
N THR A 144 -11.28 8.80 -3.84
CA THR A 144 -9.82 8.64 -3.73
C THR A 144 -9.22 8.57 -5.13
N ALA A 145 -8.23 9.41 -5.41
CA ALA A 145 -7.50 9.35 -6.67
C ALA A 145 -6.76 8.01 -6.82
N ILE A 146 -6.58 7.54 -8.05
CA ILE A 146 -5.97 6.24 -8.35
C ILE A 146 -4.58 6.02 -7.71
N ALA A 147 -3.78 7.09 -7.56
CA ALA A 147 -2.46 7.04 -6.93
C ALA A 147 -2.53 6.81 -5.40
N GLY A 148 -3.67 7.15 -4.77
CA GLY A 148 -3.91 6.99 -3.34
C GLY A 148 -4.83 5.83 -2.99
N ASP A 149 -5.35 5.09 -3.98
CA ASP A 149 -6.20 3.93 -3.69
C ASP A 149 -5.37 2.81 -3.06
N ILE A 150 -5.65 2.46 -1.82
CA ILE A 150 -4.96 1.40 -1.07
C ILE A 150 -5.64 0.03 -1.20
N ARG A 151 -6.83 -0.05 -1.81
CA ARG A 151 -7.58 -1.31 -2.04
C ARG A 151 -7.28 -1.88 -3.43
N ILE A 152 -7.29 -1.05 -4.47
CA ILE A 152 -7.01 -1.46 -5.85
C ILE A 152 -5.80 -0.67 -6.37
N GLN A 153 -4.64 -1.32 -6.34
CA GLN A 153 -3.37 -0.61 -6.50
C GLN A 153 -2.78 -0.84 -7.89
N LYS A 154 -2.87 0.17 -8.76
CA LYS A 154 -2.30 0.13 -10.12
C LYS A 154 -0.82 0.56 -10.07
N LEU A 155 0.09 -0.33 -10.45
CA LEU A 155 1.52 -0.18 -10.17
C LEU A 155 2.27 0.85 -11.02
N ASP A 156 1.74 1.25 -12.18
CA ASP A 156 2.37 2.24 -13.07
C ASP A 156 2.04 3.71 -12.70
N VAL A 157 1.18 3.93 -11.70
CA VAL A 157 0.73 5.27 -11.25
C VAL A 157 1.04 5.55 -9.78
N ARG A 158 1.88 4.70 -9.15
CA ARG A 158 2.26 4.82 -7.74
C ARG A 158 3.74 4.51 -7.53
N GLY A 159 4.35 5.08 -6.49
CA GLY A 159 5.78 4.96 -6.18
C GLY A 159 6.09 4.16 -4.91
N ASP A 160 5.07 3.75 -4.16
CA ASP A 160 5.15 2.98 -2.93
C ASP A 160 5.20 1.46 -3.19
N VAL A 161 5.82 0.72 -2.25
CA VAL A 161 5.96 -0.75 -2.35
C VAL A 161 4.72 -1.41 -1.76
N VAL A 162 4.00 -2.15 -2.60
CA VAL A 162 2.87 -2.99 -2.17
C VAL A 162 3.37 -4.21 -1.40
N LEU A 163 2.88 -4.41 -0.18
CA LEU A 163 3.25 -5.53 0.72
C LEU A 163 4.76 -5.78 0.77
N PRO A 164 5.55 -4.93 1.45
CA PRO A 164 7.01 -5.03 1.48
C PRO A 164 7.53 -6.26 2.25
N TYR A 165 6.67 -7.18 2.69
CA TYR A 165 6.99 -8.32 3.58
C TYR A 165 7.52 -9.53 2.81
N PRO A 166 8.69 -10.09 3.16
CA PRO A 166 9.15 -11.36 2.62
C PRO A 166 8.07 -12.45 2.65
N ALA A 167 8.05 -13.35 1.66
CA ALA A 167 7.04 -14.40 1.57
C ALA A 167 7.04 -15.33 2.80
N ALA A 168 8.21 -15.58 3.40
CA ALA A 168 8.33 -16.36 4.64
C ALA A 168 7.60 -15.68 5.82
N ASP A 169 7.65 -14.36 5.91
CA ASP A 169 6.97 -13.61 6.97
C ASP A 169 5.45 -13.60 6.75
N LEU A 170 5.01 -13.52 5.50
CA LEU A 170 3.60 -13.62 5.13
C LEU A 170 3.04 -15.03 5.37
N ALA A 171 3.85 -16.07 5.16
CA ALA A 171 3.47 -17.44 5.52
C ALA A 171 3.35 -17.59 7.05
N ASN A 172 4.28 -17.01 7.81
CA ASN A 172 4.19 -16.99 9.27
C ASN A 172 2.97 -16.21 9.77
N LEU A 173 2.64 -15.08 9.15
CA LEU A 173 1.40 -14.33 9.39
C LEU A 173 0.19 -15.26 9.23
N ASN A 174 0.06 -15.91 8.07
CA ASN A 174 -1.08 -16.78 7.76
C ASN A 174 -1.25 -17.92 8.78
N LYS A 175 -0.14 -18.54 9.24
CA LYS A 175 -0.19 -19.63 10.24
C LYS A 175 -0.80 -19.21 11.58
N HIS A 176 -0.66 -17.95 11.96
CA HIS A 176 -1.08 -17.46 13.28
C HIS A 176 -2.25 -16.48 13.22
N ALA A 177 -2.67 -16.05 12.02
CA ALA A 177 -3.71 -15.04 11.83
C ALA A 177 -5.02 -15.40 12.53
N ASP A 178 -5.47 -16.65 12.42
CA ASP A 178 -6.71 -17.11 13.06
C ASP A 178 -6.62 -17.07 14.59
N LEU A 179 -5.50 -17.50 15.16
CA LEU A 179 -5.27 -17.50 16.61
C LEU A 179 -5.18 -16.07 17.16
N LEU A 180 -4.47 -15.19 16.45
CA LEU A 180 -4.33 -13.78 16.84
C LEU A 180 -5.67 -13.06 16.76
N ARG A 181 -6.45 -13.30 15.70
CA ARG A 181 -7.77 -12.71 15.55
C ARG A 181 -8.77 -13.22 16.58
N ALA A 182 -8.74 -14.52 16.90
CA ALA A 182 -9.53 -15.09 17.99
C ALA A 182 -9.18 -14.47 19.37
N ALA A 183 -7.94 -13.99 19.53
CA ALA A 183 -7.49 -13.26 20.71
C ALA A 183 -7.74 -11.73 20.64
N GLY A 184 -8.37 -11.22 19.57
CA GLY A 184 -8.60 -9.79 19.37
C GLY A 184 -7.32 -8.99 19.07
N LEU A 185 -6.27 -9.65 18.58
CA LEU A 185 -4.98 -9.04 18.24
C LEU A 185 -4.83 -8.92 16.73
N SER A 186 -4.09 -7.90 16.29
CA SER A 186 -3.70 -7.77 14.88
C SER A 186 -2.85 -8.97 14.46
N PRO A 187 -3.16 -9.63 13.32
CA PRO A 187 -2.32 -10.67 12.75
C PRO A 187 -0.87 -10.21 12.51
N LEU A 188 -0.68 -8.91 12.25
CA LEU A 188 0.64 -8.31 12.05
C LEU A 188 1.55 -8.46 13.28
N LEU A 189 0.99 -8.67 14.48
CA LEU A 189 1.74 -8.95 15.71
C LEU A 189 2.50 -10.28 15.65
N GLY A 190 2.02 -11.24 14.84
CA GLY A 190 2.71 -12.51 14.57
C GLY A 190 3.93 -12.34 13.66
N MET A 191 4.07 -11.18 13.01
CA MET A 191 5.26 -10.78 12.28
C MET A 191 6.21 -10.17 13.32
N GLY A 192 7.24 -10.91 13.71
CA GLY A 192 8.11 -10.51 14.83
C GLY A 192 8.53 -9.04 14.79
N ALA A 193 8.73 -8.43 15.97
CA ALA A 193 8.98 -6.99 16.14
C ALA A 193 10.11 -6.41 15.25
N ASP A 194 11.08 -7.24 14.87
CA ASP A 194 12.20 -6.87 13.99
C ASP A 194 11.77 -6.56 12.54
N ILE A 195 10.63 -7.09 12.08
CA ILE A 195 10.08 -6.84 10.73
C ILE A 195 9.38 -5.48 10.65
N LEU A 196 8.64 -5.08 11.70
CA LEU A 196 8.00 -3.76 11.77
C LEU A 196 9.04 -2.64 12.02
N VAL A 197 9.99 -2.86 12.92
CA VAL A 197 11.03 -1.87 13.27
C VAL A 197 12.12 -1.79 12.19
N GLY A 198 12.52 -2.94 11.61
CA GLY A 198 13.52 -2.99 10.53
C GLY A 198 13.05 -2.29 9.25
N LYS A 199 11.74 -2.24 8.98
CA LYS A 199 11.18 -1.61 7.79
C LYS A 199 10.88 -0.13 7.93
N GLY A 200 10.33 0.31 9.06
CA GLY A 200 10.24 1.74 9.34
C GLY A 200 11.64 2.39 9.23
N ARG A 201 12.67 1.67 9.69
CA ARG A 201 14.07 2.06 9.49
C ARG A 201 14.50 2.06 8.02
N GLN A 202 14.22 1.02 7.23
CA GLN A 202 14.61 0.98 5.81
C GLN A 202 13.86 2.01 4.95
N GLU A 203 12.59 2.26 5.23
CA GLU A 203 11.78 3.29 4.57
C GLU A 203 12.35 4.68 4.84
N VAL A 204 12.68 4.96 6.11
CA VAL A 204 13.37 6.18 6.54
C VAL A 204 14.76 6.32 5.89
N LEU A 205 15.53 5.24 5.79
CA LEU A 205 16.87 5.25 5.19
C LEU A 205 16.84 5.40 3.66
N SER A 206 15.81 4.86 2.99
CA SER A 206 15.68 4.89 1.53
C SER A 206 15.03 6.15 1.00
N ASN A 207 14.18 6.81 1.79
CA ASN A 207 13.52 8.08 1.45
C ASN A 207 13.53 9.10 2.60
N PRO A 208 14.71 9.56 3.04
CA PRO A 208 14.81 10.49 4.18
C PRO A 208 14.10 11.84 3.94
N ALA A 209 14.06 12.31 2.69
CA ALA A 209 13.36 13.55 2.30
C ALA A 209 11.85 13.48 2.56
N GLY A 210 11.21 12.31 2.35
CA GLY A 210 9.78 12.10 2.63
C GLY A 210 9.42 12.20 4.11
N PHE A 211 10.41 12.06 5.01
CA PHE A 211 10.24 12.16 6.46
C PHE A 211 10.76 13.49 7.04
N ASN A 212 11.05 14.48 6.18
CA ASN A 212 11.66 15.75 6.57
C ASN A 212 12.98 15.60 7.35
N LEU A 213 13.69 14.49 7.14
CA LEU A 213 15.02 14.31 7.66
C LEU A 213 16.00 15.08 6.78
N TYR A 214 17.01 15.69 7.39
CA TYR A 214 18.05 16.48 6.70
C TYR A 214 17.58 17.83 6.11
N THR A 215 16.50 18.40 6.64
CA THR A 215 16.07 19.78 6.35
C THR A 215 16.91 20.82 7.10
N PRO A 216 17.07 22.05 6.58
CA PRO A 216 17.76 23.15 7.30
C PRO A 216 17.25 23.38 8.73
N GLU A 217 15.97 23.13 8.96
CA GLU A 217 15.27 23.22 10.24
C GLU A 217 15.58 22.02 11.15
N SER A 218 15.55 20.78 10.65
CA SER A 218 15.92 19.60 11.45
C SER A 218 17.41 19.58 11.85
N ILE A 219 18.24 20.36 11.16
CA ILE A 219 19.70 20.46 11.35
C ILE A 219 20.07 21.58 12.35
N GLN A 220 19.10 22.29 12.95
CA GLN A 220 19.37 23.36 13.92
C GLN A 220 20.24 22.92 15.12
N ASP A 221 20.14 21.66 15.55
CA ASP A 221 20.80 21.14 16.76
C ASP A 221 22.29 20.77 16.55
N LEU A 222 22.75 20.67 15.28
CA LEU A 222 24.16 20.41 14.93
C LEU A 222 24.97 21.70 14.70
N ARG A 223 24.35 22.86 14.92
CA ARG A 223 24.99 24.17 14.76
C ARG A 223 25.88 24.47 15.96
N GLY A 224 27.12 23.97 15.92
CA GLY A 224 28.24 24.67 16.55
C GLY A 224 28.51 26.01 15.86
N THR A 225 29.70 26.59 16.03
CA THR A 225 30.15 27.83 15.35
C THR A 225 30.38 27.69 13.83
N GLY A 226 29.81 26.68 13.17
CA GLY A 226 30.05 26.35 11.76
C GLY A 226 29.15 27.12 10.78
N VAL A 227 29.59 27.22 9.52
CA VAL A 227 28.85 27.80 8.40
C VAL A 227 28.13 26.70 7.61
N LEU A 228 26.85 26.90 7.27
CA LEU A 228 26.07 25.99 6.43
C LEU A 228 26.09 26.50 4.98
N ILE A 229 26.50 25.64 4.04
CA ILE A 229 26.58 25.98 2.61
C ILE A 229 25.59 25.08 1.86
N GLN A 230 24.57 25.70 1.24
CA GLN A 230 23.59 24.99 0.41
C GLN A 230 24.10 24.90 -1.03
N ALA A 231 24.11 23.68 -1.58
CA ALA A 231 24.60 23.43 -2.93
C ALA A 231 23.46 23.14 -3.92
N PRO A 232 23.18 24.06 -4.86
CA PRO A 232 22.09 23.88 -5.83
C PRO A 232 22.45 22.91 -6.98
N GLY A 233 23.74 22.64 -7.23
CA GLY A 233 24.20 21.74 -8.32
C GLY A 233 24.58 20.32 -7.87
N ASN A 234 25.03 19.47 -8.82
CA ASN A 234 25.47 18.08 -8.57
C ASN A 234 26.81 17.96 -7.83
N SER A 235 27.54 19.07 -7.70
CA SER A 235 28.80 19.15 -6.98
C SER A 235 28.84 20.46 -6.20
N VAL A 236 29.53 20.45 -5.06
CA VAL A 236 29.82 21.65 -4.28
C VAL A 236 31.28 22.00 -4.49
N ASN A 237 31.56 23.16 -5.08
CA ASN A 237 32.92 23.68 -5.11
C ASN A 237 33.09 24.60 -3.90
N LEU A 238 33.92 24.16 -2.96
CA LEU A 238 34.33 24.94 -1.82
C LEU A 238 35.62 25.67 -2.16
N THR A 239 35.61 27.00 -2.07
CA THR A 239 36.80 27.84 -2.22
C THR A 239 37.07 28.54 -0.89
N LEU A 240 38.17 28.19 -0.23
CA LEU A 240 38.60 28.82 1.01
C LEU A 240 39.78 29.77 0.73
N PRO A 241 39.65 31.09 0.96
CA PRO A 241 40.77 32.01 0.83
C PRO A 241 41.82 31.73 1.91
N ILE A 242 43.08 31.61 1.50
CA ILE A 242 44.23 31.43 2.39
C ILE A 242 44.90 32.79 2.57
N GLN A 243 45.29 33.11 3.80
CA GLN A 243 46.09 34.28 4.11
C GLN A 243 47.43 33.84 4.73
N ARG A 244 48.49 34.62 4.49
CA ARG A 244 49.80 34.43 5.13
C ARG A 244 50.21 35.71 5.86
N SER A 245 50.96 35.56 6.95
CA SER A 245 51.67 36.68 7.56
C SER A 245 53.11 36.72 7.05
N THR A 246 53.60 37.90 6.70
CA THR A 246 55.01 38.12 6.29
C THR A 246 55.85 38.70 7.42
N ASN A 247 55.24 39.06 8.54
CA ASN A 247 55.93 39.57 9.73
C ASN A 247 55.29 39.01 11.03
N LEU A 248 55.83 39.41 12.19
CA LEU A 248 55.31 39.00 13.51
C LEU A 248 54.33 40.03 14.10
N GLU A 249 53.91 41.03 13.32
CA GLU A 249 52.99 42.06 13.78
C GLU A 249 51.57 41.50 13.79
N SER A 250 50.87 41.67 14.91
CA SER A 250 49.49 41.20 15.04
C SER A 250 48.59 41.88 14.00
N GLY A 251 47.93 41.08 13.16
CA GLY A 251 46.91 41.56 12.21
C GLY A 251 47.41 41.84 10.79
N SER A 252 48.68 41.63 10.49
CA SER A 252 49.21 41.69 9.12
C SER A 252 48.96 40.37 8.37
N TRP A 253 47.85 40.29 7.65
CA TRP A 253 47.49 39.12 6.83
C TRP A 253 47.34 39.55 5.38
N GLU A 254 48.09 38.93 4.48
CA GLU A 254 47.97 39.16 3.03
C GLU A 254 47.42 37.90 2.33
N PRO A 255 46.68 38.05 1.20
CA PRO A 255 46.20 36.92 0.43
C PRO A 255 47.34 36.00 -0.03
N ALA A 256 47.16 34.69 0.15
CA ALA A 256 48.14 33.66 -0.17
C ALA A 256 47.58 32.57 -1.12
N GLY A 257 46.47 32.86 -1.80
CA GLY A 257 45.79 31.94 -2.72
C GLY A 257 44.51 31.35 -2.13
N THR A 258 44.05 30.25 -2.72
CA THR A 258 42.81 29.56 -2.35
C THR A 258 43.03 28.05 -2.23
N LEU A 259 42.33 27.44 -1.28
CA LEU A 259 42.13 25.99 -1.27
C LEU A 259 40.81 25.68 -1.95
N GLU A 260 40.85 24.81 -2.96
CA GLU A 260 39.66 24.35 -3.67
C GLU A 260 39.40 22.88 -3.34
N ALA A 261 38.14 22.59 -2.99
CA ALA A 261 37.67 21.22 -2.80
C ALA A 261 36.35 21.04 -3.54
N THR A 262 36.30 20.07 -4.45
CA THR A 262 35.06 19.64 -5.09
C THR A 262 34.50 18.47 -4.31
N LEU A 263 33.33 18.68 -3.69
CA LEU A 263 32.61 17.67 -2.93
C LEU A 263 31.48 17.11 -3.81
N PRO A 264 31.41 15.80 -4.04
CA PRO A 264 30.29 15.20 -4.77
C PRO A 264 29.01 15.37 -3.94
N LYS A 265 27.90 15.78 -4.57
CA LYS A 265 26.62 15.85 -3.87
C LYS A 265 25.95 14.48 -3.92
N ASP A 266 25.60 13.95 -2.75
CA ASP A 266 24.64 12.86 -2.63
C ASP A 266 23.39 13.43 -1.96
N ALA A 267 22.41 13.80 -2.78
CA ALA A 267 21.24 14.55 -2.34
C ALA A 267 20.51 13.79 -1.22
N ASP A 268 20.22 14.51 -0.13
CA ASP A 268 19.45 14.02 1.03
C ASP A 268 20.05 12.77 1.72
N LYS A 269 21.34 12.48 1.51
CA LYS A 269 21.97 11.24 1.99
C LYS A 269 23.29 11.41 2.74
N ALA A 270 24.01 12.52 2.57
CA ALA A 270 25.35 12.68 3.13
C ALA A 270 25.69 14.10 3.58
N PHE A 271 26.64 14.20 4.52
CA PHE A 271 27.19 15.46 5.04
C PHE A 271 28.71 15.49 4.95
N TYR A 272 29.24 16.69 4.78
CA TYR A 272 30.68 16.95 4.83
C TYR A 272 31.01 17.81 6.04
N ARG A 273 32.05 17.41 6.79
CA ARG A 273 32.64 18.22 7.86
C ARG A 273 34.09 18.51 7.51
N LEU A 274 34.48 19.77 7.64
CA LEU A 274 35.89 20.19 7.56
C LEU A 274 36.49 20.14 8.96
N THR A 275 37.58 19.41 9.12
CA THR A 275 38.38 19.40 10.35
C THR A 275 39.71 20.04 10.03
N LEU A 276 39.96 21.22 10.58
CA LEU A 276 41.27 21.87 10.51
C LEU A 276 42.14 21.33 11.66
N PRO A 277 43.40 20.94 11.40
CA PRO A 277 44.33 20.58 12.48
C PRO A 277 44.53 21.80 13.39
N GLN A 278 44.53 21.55 14.71
CA GLN A 278 44.89 22.55 15.72
C GLN A 278 46.40 22.82 15.70
#